data_AF-A0AA41L5N2-F1
#
_entry.id   AF-A0AA41L5N2-F1
#
_cell.length_a   1.000
_cell.length_b   1.000
_cell.length_c   1.000
_cell.angle_alpha   90.00
_cell.angle_beta   90.00
_cell.angle_gamma   90.00
#
_symmetry.space_group_name_H-M   'P 1'
#
loop_
_entity.id
_entity.type
_entity.pdbx_description
1 polymer ?
#
loop_
_entity_poly.entity_id
_entity_poly.type
_entity_poly.pdbx_seq_one_letter_code
_entity_poly.pdbx_strand_id
1 'polypeptide(L)'
;MTPQEAEALVREGAAIDAGAAAHSEAAASGNLDERGQIVAPDENARAMEWFMVPKVIAWAITAVFPETAPNYSDAKCMELAHAIVPVADKYGLSGVGDSPELMLLLATGMFCAPGYLAHKGRKEKAIAEEKARLEGGSDGSRE
;
A
#
# COMPACT_ATOMS: atom_id res chain seq x y z
N MET A 1 -26.31 7.91 -53.05
CA MET A 1 -25.38 8.24 -51.96
C MET A 1 -25.26 9.75 -51.88
N THR A 2 -25.81 10.33 -50.83
CA THR A 2 -25.74 11.77 -50.58
C THR A 2 -24.39 12.13 -49.94
N PRO A 3 -23.93 13.38 -50.05
CA PRO A 3 -22.71 13.83 -49.35
C PRO A 3 -22.74 13.59 -47.83
N GLN A 4 -23.93 13.71 -47.21
CA GLN A 4 -24.13 13.46 -45.78
C GLN A 4 -23.94 11.98 -45.41
N GLU A 5 -24.38 11.05 -46.25
CA GLU A 5 -24.16 9.61 -46.06
C GLU A 5 -22.66 9.26 -46.18
N ALA A 6 -21.93 9.94 -47.07
CA ALA A 6 -20.48 9.76 -47.22
C ALA A 6 -19.71 10.21 -45.99
N GLU A 7 -20.05 11.37 -45.42
CA GLU A 7 -19.44 11.88 -44.19
C GLU A 7 -19.75 10.99 -42.97
N ALA A 8 -20.96 10.43 -42.92
CA ALA A 8 -21.34 9.49 -41.86
C ALA A 8 -20.47 8.22 -41.90
N LEU A 9 -20.26 7.64 -43.09
CA LEU A 9 -19.41 6.46 -43.28
C LEU A 9 -17.94 6.72 -42.92
N VAL A 10 -17.40 7.89 -43.25
CA VAL A 10 -16.02 8.27 -42.87
C VAL A 10 -15.88 8.40 -41.35
N ARG A 11 -16.88 8.98 -40.68
CA ARG A 11 -16.89 9.10 -39.21
C ARG A 11 -17.00 7.74 -38.51
N GLU A 12 -17.82 6.85 -39.06
CA GLU A 12 -17.96 5.48 -38.56
C GLU A 12 -16.66 4.69 -38.72
N GLY A 13 -16.00 4.79 -39.89
CA GLY A 13 -14.68 4.20 -40.12
C GLY A 13 -13.63 4.72 -39.13
N ALA A 14 -13.57 6.03 -38.90
CA ALA A 14 -12.66 6.63 -37.93
C ALA A 14 -12.92 6.17 -36.49
N ALA A 15 -14.18 5.92 -36.12
CA ALA A 15 -14.52 5.38 -34.80
C ALA A 15 -14.10 3.92 -34.64
N ILE A 16 -14.20 3.11 -35.70
CA ILE A 16 -13.73 1.72 -35.73
C ILE A 16 -12.20 1.66 -35.60
N ASP A 17 -11.48 2.49 -36.37
CA ASP A 17 -10.02 2.56 -36.30
C ASP A 17 -9.52 3.01 -34.93
N ALA A 18 -10.18 4.01 -34.33
CA ALA A 18 -9.88 4.45 -32.96
C ALA A 18 -10.14 3.34 -31.94
N GLY A 19 -11.23 2.58 -32.09
CA GLY A 19 -11.52 1.41 -31.26
C GLY A 19 -10.47 0.31 -31.39
N ALA A 20 -10.03 0.01 -32.61
CA ALA A 20 -8.98 -0.99 -32.87
C ALA A 20 -7.63 -0.57 -32.28
N ALA A 21 -7.27 0.71 -32.36
CA ALA A 21 -6.06 1.24 -31.76
C ALA A 21 -6.09 1.13 -30.22
N ALA A 22 -7.18 1.55 -29.59
CA ALA A 22 -7.36 1.44 -28.14
C ALA A 22 -7.31 -0.03 -27.66
N HIS A 23 -7.87 -0.94 -28.44
CA HIS A 23 -7.86 -2.37 -28.13
C HIS A 23 -6.46 -3.00 -28.25
N SER A 24 -5.67 -2.55 -29.24
CA SER A 24 -4.27 -2.97 -29.40
C SER A 24 -3.39 -2.45 -28.26
N GLU A 25 -3.63 -1.22 -27.80
CA GLU A 25 -2.90 -0.63 -26.68
C GLU A 25 -3.24 -1.34 -25.37
N ALA A 26 -4.53 -1.59 -25.10
CA ALA A 26 -4.98 -2.36 -23.95
C ALA A 26 -4.43 -3.79 -23.93
N ALA A 27 -4.31 -4.44 -25.10
CA ALA A 27 -3.68 -5.74 -25.22
C ALA A 27 -2.18 -5.71 -24.87
N ALA A 28 -1.47 -4.67 -25.33
CA ALA A 28 -0.05 -4.50 -25.05
C ALA A 28 0.23 -4.18 -23.58
N SER A 29 -0.68 -3.48 -22.91
CA SER A 29 -0.57 -3.10 -21.50
C SER A 29 -1.21 -4.10 -20.52
N GLY A 30 -1.76 -5.23 -21.01
CA GLY A 30 -2.42 -6.24 -20.17
C GLY A 30 -3.77 -5.80 -19.58
N ASN A 31 -4.39 -4.74 -20.11
CA ASN A 31 -5.67 -4.19 -19.64
C ASN A 31 -6.87 -4.82 -20.37
N LEU A 32 -6.78 -6.11 -20.70
CA LEU A 32 -7.88 -6.90 -21.23
C LEU A 32 -8.35 -7.90 -20.19
N ASP A 33 -9.66 -8.04 -20.01
CA ASP A 33 -10.21 -9.15 -19.21
C ASP A 33 -10.13 -10.50 -19.96
N GLU A 34 -10.55 -11.58 -19.30
CA GLU A 34 -10.60 -12.93 -19.89
C GLU A 34 -11.51 -13.04 -21.13
N ARG A 35 -12.36 -12.03 -21.37
CA ARG A 35 -13.27 -11.93 -22.52
C ARG A 35 -12.75 -10.94 -23.58
N GLY A 36 -11.55 -10.42 -23.39
CA GLY A 36 -10.91 -9.47 -24.29
C GLY A 36 -11.53 -8.07 -24.24
N GLN A 37 -12.30 -7.70 -23.22
CA GLN A 37 -12.80 -6.35 -23.06
C GLN A 37 -11.75 -5.44 -22.44
N ILE A 38 -11.67 -4.19 -22.90
CA ILE A 38 -10.80 -3.18 -22.30
C ILE A 38 -11.29 -2.88 -20.88
N VAL A 39 -10.47 -3.21 -19.90
CA VAL A 39 -10.69 -2.86 -18.50
C VAL A 39 -9.91 -1.58 -18.22
N ALA A 40 -10.62 -0.53 -17.79
CA ALA A 40 -9.93 0.66 -17.30
C ALA A 40 -9.14 0.26 -16.03
N PRO A 41 -7.82 0.49 -15.98
CA PRO A 41 -7.04 0.20 -14.78
C PRO A 41 -7.56 1.08 -13.65
N ASP A 42 -8.12 0.46 -12.61
CA ASP A 42 -8.54 1.15 -11.40
C ASP A 42 -7.29 1.49 -10.57
N GLU A 43 -6.83 2.73 -10.68
CA GLU A 43 -5.67 3.24 -9.93
C GLU A 43 -5.84 3.08 -8.42
N ASN A 44 -7.07 3.18 -7.90
CA ASN A 44 -7.33 2.97 -6.48
C ASN A 44 -7.20 1.48 -6.12
N ALA A 45 -7.72 0.58 -6.95
CA ALA A 45 -7.55 -0.85 -6.74
C ALA A 45 -6.06 -1.25 -6.73
N ARG A 46 -5.28 -0.73 -7.69
CA ARG A 46 -3.84 -1.00 -7.74
C ARG A 46 -3.11 -0.45 -6.54
N ALA A 47 -3.38 0.79 -6.15
CA ALA A 47 -2.74 1.37 -4.97
C ALA A 47 -3.16 0.64 -3.67
N MET A 48 -4.39 0.11 -3.60
CA MET A 48 -4.85 -0.70 -2.47
C MET A 48 -4.04 -2.00 -2.31
N GLU A 49 -3.57 -2.62 -3.39
CA GLU A 49 -2.68 -3.79 -3.30
C GLU A 49 -1.34 -3.45 -2.64
N TRP A 50 -0.83 -2.24 -2.86
CA TRP A 50 0.42 -1.75 -2.27
C TRP A 50 0.26 -1.17 -0.87
N PHE A 51 -0.97 -0.86 -0.44
CA PHE A 51 -1.26 -0.20 0.84
C PHE A 51 -0.69 -0.90 2.07
N MET A 52 -0.61 -2.24 2.04
CA MET A 52 -0.07 -3.03 3.14
C MET A 52 1.40 -2.68 3.43
N VAL A 53 2.19 -2.32 2.42
CA VAL A 53 3.63 -2.05 2.58
C VAL A 53 3.86 -0.79 3.43
N PRO A 54 3.32 0.40 3.08
CA PRO A 54 3.36 1.57 3.95
C PRO A 54 2.81 1.32 5.36
N LYS A 55 1.74 0.54 5.48
CA LYS A 55 1.12 0.24 6.78
C LYS A 55 2.02 -0.54 7.72
N VAL A 56 2.73 -1.56 7.21
CA VAL A 56 3.66 -2.34 8.02
C VAL A 56 4.86 -1.49 8.45
N ILE A 57 5.35 -0.61 7.56
CA ILE A 57 6.44 0.33 7.89
C ILE A 57 5.97 1.32 8.96
N ALA A 58 4.79 1.92 8.79
CA ALA A 58 4.18 2.82 9.77
C ALA A 58 4.01 2.15 11.14
N TRP A 59 3.53 0.90 11.16
CA TRP A 59 3.41 0.12 12.40
C TRP A 59 4.77 -0.08 13.07
N ALA A 60 5.79 -0.48 12.32
CA ALA A 60 7.14 -0.70 12.86
C ALA A 60 7.73 0.59 13.45
N ILE A 61 7.59 1.72 12.75
CA ILE A 61 8.10 3.03 13.20
C ILE A 61 7.34 3.47 14.46
N THR A 62 6.01 3.44 14.44
CA THR A 62 5.18 3.90 15.57
C THR A 62 5.25 2.98 16.79
N ALA A 63 5.59 1.72 16.60
CA ALA A 63 5.85 0.79 17.70
C ALA A 63 7.11 1.15 18.51
N VAL A 64 8.08 1.81 17.86
CA VAL A 64 9.35 2.29 18.45
C VAL A 64 9.25 3.77 18.87
N PHE A 65 8.63 4.60 18.03
CA PHE A 65 8.51 6.06 18.17
C PHE A 65 7.02 6.49 18.13
N PRO A 66 6.26 6.24 19.22
CA PRO A 66 4.82 6.48 19.25
C PRO A 66 4.41 7.94 18.99
N GLU A 67 5.27 8.90 19.32
CA GLU A 67 5.09 10.33 19.05
C GLU A 67 4.97 10.66 17.56
N THR A 68 5.44 9.77 16.68
CA THR A 68 5.36 9.96 15.22
C THR A 68 4.03 9.52 14.63
N ALA A 69 3.15 8.86 15.39
CA ALA A 69 1.88 8.31 14.90
C ALA A 69 1.01 9.30 14.10
N PRO A 70 0.90 10.61 14.46
CA PRO A 70 0.14 11.57 13.66
C PRO A 70 0.64 11.74 12.21
N ASN A 71 1.91 11.43 11.94
CA ASN A 71 2.51 11.54 10.61
C ASN A 71 2.23 10.32 9.71
N TYR A 72 1.72 9.22 10.28
CA TYR A 72 1.51 7.94 9.60
C TYR A 72 0.03 7.54 9.55
N SER A 73 -0.85 8.50 9.24
CA SER A 73 -2.27 8.22 9.06
C SER A 73 -2.55 7.34 7.84
N ASP A 74 -3.74 6.73 7.80
CA ASP A 74 -4.20 5.91 6.67
C ASP A 74 -4.18 6.68 5.36
N ALA A 75 -4.57 7.96 5.39
CA ALA A 75 -4.49 8.83 4.21
C ALA A 75 -3.04 9.00 3.72
N LYS A 76 -2.07 9.16 4.62
CA LYS A 76 -0.64 9.24 4.24
C LYS A 76 -0.08 7.92 3.75
N CYS A 77 -0.51 6.81 4.32
CA CYS A 77 -0.16 5.48 3.81
C CYS A 77 -0.72 5.26 2.40
N MET A 78 -1.93 5.76 2.13
CA MET A 78 -2.56 5.67 0.82
C MET A 78 -1.88 6.56 -0.23
N GLU A 79 -1.54 7.81 0.13
CA GLU A 79 -0.73 8.69 -0.70
C GLU A 79 0.59 8.02 -1.12
N LEU A 80 1.28 7.37 -0.17
CA LEU A 80 2.50 6.63 -0.47
C LEU A 80 2.24 5.40 -1.34
N ALA A 81 1.13 4.67 -1.13
CA ALA A 81 0.76 3.54 -1.95
C ALA A 81 0.54 3.94 -3.42
N HIS A 82 -0.13 5.06 -3.67
CA HIS A 82 -0.26 5.64 -5.02
C HIS A 82 1.10 5.98 -5.64
N ALA A 83 2.04 6.50 -4.84
CA ALA A 83 3.39 6.81 -5.32
C ALA A 83 4.24 5.57 -5.64
N ILE A 84 3.92 4.41 -5.07
CA ILE A 84 4.61 3.14 -5.33
C ILE A 84 4.21 2.56 -6.69
N VAL A 85 2.94 2.67 -7.09
CA VAL A 85 2.41 2.10 -8.35
C VAL A 85 3.28 2.44 -9.58
N PRO A 86 3.60 3.70 -9.90
CA PRO A 86 4.41 4.01 -11.09
C PRO A 86 5.85 3.48 -11.00
N VAL A 87 6.39 3.32 -9.78
CA VAL A 87 7.71 2.72 -9.56
C VAL A 87 7.64 1.21 -9.80
N ALA A 88 6.61 0.55 -9.28
CA ALA A 88 6.36 -0.88 -9.50
C ALA A 88 6.21 -1.19 -11.00
N ASP A 89 5.44 -0.37 -11.72
CA ASP A 89 5.26 -0.49 -13.17
C ASP A 89 6.58 -0.38 -13.94
N LYS A 90 7.45 0.56 -13.55
CA LYS A 90 8.77 0.71 -14.15
C LYS A 90 9.63 -0.55 -14.04
N TYR A 91 9.45 -1.34 -12.98
CA TYR A 91 10.20 -2.56 -12.73
C TYR A 91 9.43 -3.84 -13.10
N GLY A 92 8.24 -3.72 -13.71
CA GLY A 92 7.42 -4.86 -14.11
C GLY A 92 6.84 -5.64 -12.93
N LEU A 93 6.65 -4.99 -11.78
CA LEU A 93 6.01 -5.58 -10.61
C LEU A 93 4.51 -5.31 -10.67
N SER A 94 3.71 -6.37 -10.82
CA SER A 94 2.26 -6.27 -10.94
C SER A 94 1.60 -6.09 -9.57
N GLY A 95 2.24 -6.60 -8.51
CA GLY A 95 1.81 -6.42 -7.12
C GLY A 95 2.89 -6.83 -6.12
N VAL A 96 2.57 -6.73 -4.83
CA VAL A 96 3.51 -7.03 -3.72
C VAL A 96 4.01 -8.48 -3.79
N GLY A 97 3.23 -9.41 -4.36
CA GLY A 97 3.60 -10.82 -4.53
C GLY A 97 4.75 -11.06 -5.51
N ASP A 98 5.02 -10.11 -6.41
CA ASP A 98 6.07 -10.23 -7.42
C ASP A 98 7.46 -9.85 -6.89
N SER A 99 7.55 -9.35 -5.65
CA SER A 99 8.81 -9.06 -4.98
C SER A 99 9.06 -10.04 -3.82
N PRO A 100 9.90 -11.08 -4.04
CA PRO A 100 10.26 -12.04 -3.01
C PRO A 100 10.84 -11.38 -1.76
N GLU A 101 11.62 -10.32 -1.91
CA GLU A 101 12.25 -9.58 -0.81
C GLU A 101 11.23 -8.83 0.04
N LEU A 102 10.24 -8.18 -0.60
CA LEU A 102 9.15 -7.52 0.13
C LEU A 102 8.29 -8.53 0.87
N MET A 103 7.96 -9.65 0.22
CA MET A 103 7.23 -10.73 0.88
C MET A 103 8.00 -11.33 2.06
N LEU A 104 9.31 -11.54 1.91
CA LEU A 104 10.16 -12.00 3.00
C LEU A 104 10.20 -11.01 4.16
N LEU A 105 10.29 -9.71 3.87
CA LEU A 105 10.28 -8.65 4.87
C LEU A 105 8.95 -8.64 5.64
N LEU A 106 7.82 -8.67 4.93
CA LEU A 106 6.49 -8.69 5.53
C LEU A 106 6.27 -9.94 6.39
N ALA A 107 6.62 -11.12 5.86
CA ALA A 107 6.50 -12.39 6.59
C ALA A 107 7.37 -12.41 7.85
N THR A 108 8.63 -11.95 7.76
CA THR A 108 9.54 -11.89 8.91
C THR A 108 9.07 -10.89 9.95
N GLY A 109 8.61 -9.71 9.52
CA GLY A 109 8.07 -8.69 10.41
C GLY A 109 6.87 -9.19 11.22
N MET A 110 5.91 -9.83 10.55
CA MET A 110 4.73 -10.42 11.21
C MET A 110 5.10 -11.58 12.14
N PHE A 111 6.07 -12.41 11.76
CA PHE A 111 6.59 -13.49 12.60
C PHE A 111 7.23 -12.96 13.90
N CYS A 112 7.98 -11.86 13.82
CA CYS A 112 8.65 -11.25 14.97
C CYS A 112 7.72 -10.43 15.88
N ALA A 113 6.54 -10.01 15.39
CA ALA A 113 5.67 -9.07 16.09
C ALA A 113 5.22 -9.52 17.50
N PRO A 114 4.77 -10.78 17.73
CA PRO A 114 4.35 -11.21 19.07
C PRO A 114 5.49 -11.19 20.10
N GLY A 115 6.70 -11.59 19.67
CA GLY A 115 7.88 -11.59 20.53
C GLY A 115 8.29 -10.17 20.96
N TYR A 116 8.23 -9.22 20.03
CA TYR A 116 8.49 -7.81 20.31
C TYR A 116 7.47 -7.23 21.31
N LEU A 117 6.18 -7.44 21.09
CA LEU A 117 5.12 -6.95 21.98
C LEU A 117 5.25 -7.52 23.41
N ALA A 118 5.55 -8.81 23.52
CA ALA A 118 5.78 -9.45 24.81
C ALA A 118 7.02 -8.88 25.52
N HIS A 119 8.10 -8.58 24.79
CA HIS A 119 9.30 -7.96 25.35
C HIS A 119 9.02 -6.53 25.82
N LYS A 120 8.35 -5.71 25.00
CA LYS A 120 7.97 -4.33 25.35
C LYS A 120 7.11 -4.29 26.61
N GLY A 121 6.07 -5.13 26.68
CA GLY A 121 5.19 -5.21 27.85
C GLY A 121 5.92 -5.63 29.14
N ARG A 122 6.88 -6.56 29.05
CA ARG A 122 7.72 -6.91 30.22
C ARG A 122 8.61 -5.76 30.67
N LYS A 123 9.20 -5.02 29.71
CA LYS A 123 10.07 -3.87 30.00
C LYS A 123 9.29 -2.72 30.66
N GLU A 124 8.09 -2.43 30.16
CA GLU A 124 7.20 -1.41 30.74
C GLU A 124 6.77 -1.78 32.17
N LYS A 125 6.43 -3.06 32.42
CA LYS A 125 6.12 -3.54 33.77
C LYS A 125 7.31 -3.39 34.71
N ALA A 126 8.51 -3.79 34.28
CA ALA A 126 9.72 -3.64 35.10
C ALA A 126 10.02 -2.17 35.43
N ILE A 127 9.84 -1.25 34.48
CA ILE A 127 10.01 0.19 34.71
C ILE A 127 8.95 0.71 35.70
N ALA A 128 7.70 0.28 35.57
CA ALA A 128 6.62 0.67 36.48
C ALA A 128 6.84 0.14 37.91
N GLU A 129 7.31 -1.10 38.05
CA GLU A 129 7.66 -1.71 39.33
C GLU A 129 8.87 -1.03 39.98
N GLU A 130 9.91 -0.69 39.21
CA GLU A 130 11.06 0.08 39.68
C GLU A 130 10.64 1.48 40.16
N LYS A 131 9.77 2.16 39.40
CA LYS A 131 9.24 3.47 39.78
C LYS A 131 8.39 3.40 41.06
N ALA A 132 7.53 2.40 41.18
CA ALA A 132 6.74 2.16 42.39
C ALA A 132 7.62 1.83 43.61
N ARG A 133 8.73 1.11 43.42
CA ARG A 133 9.72 0.84 44.48
C ARG A 133 10.42 2.10 44.95
N LEU A 134 10.78 3.00 44.03
CA LEU A 134 11.43 4.28 44.35
C LEU A 134 10.49 5.27 45.04
N GLU A 135 9.23 5.33 44.62
CA GLU A 135 8.20 6.19 45.24
C GLU A 135 7.75 5.64 46.61
N GLY A 136 7.64 4.32 46.79
CA GLY A 136 7.30 3.70 48.08
C GLY A 136 8.42 3.68 49.11
N GLY A 137 9.68 3.93 48.71
CA GLY A 137 10.83 4.01 49.62
C GLY A 137 11.05 5.38 50.25
N SER A 138 10.31 6.42 49.82
CA SER A 138 10.51 7.81 50.27
C SER A 138 9.71 8.20 51.52
N ASP A 139 8.82 7.36 52.04
CA ASP A 139 7.89 7.72 53.13
C ASP A 139 8.26 7.11 54.50
N GLY A 140 9.47 6.56 54.64
CA GLY A 140 9.91 5.83 55.85
C GLY A 140 11.01 6.53 56.68
N SER A 141 11.30 7.81 56.47
CA SER A 141 12.35 8.50 57.21
C SER A 141 12.00 9.96 57.52
N ARG A 142 10.99 10.17 58.35
CA ARG A 142 10.89 11.34 59.23
C ARG A 142 10.31 10.91 60.57
N GLU A 143 11.24 10.82 61.53
CA GLU A 143 11.15 11.11 62.99
C GLU A 143 9.95 10.61 63.79
#